data_AF-A0A095AUB8-F1
#
_entry.id   AF-A0A095AUB8-F1
#
_cell.length_a   1.000
_cell.length_b   1.000
_cell.length_c   1.000
_cell.angle_alpha   90.00
_cell.angle_beta   90.00
_cell.angle_gamma   90.00
#
_symmetry.space_group_name_H-M   'P 1'
#
loop_
_entity.id
_entity.type
_entity.pdbx_description
1 polymer ?
#
loop_
_entity_poly.entity_id
_entity_poly.type
_entity_poly.pdbx_seq_one_letter_code
_entity_poly.pdbx_strand_id
1 'polypeptide(L)'
;MDRRTLLTSMAAAAAGSACTAKDAGSGSDKTGRPTLAIESDGPGRWRVRSWAWRENAWHPRIARAARTGAGIEVSGPIDAADRAKVVARLGA
;
A
#
# COMPACT_ATOMS: atom_id res chain seq x y z
N MET A 1 47.73 3.32 14.66
CA MET A 1 47.39 3.01 13.25
C MET A 1 45.89 2.87 13.14
N ASP A 2 45.25 4.02 13.09
CA ASP A 2 43.85 4.28 12.83
C ASP A 2 43.51 3.97 11.37
N ARG A 3 42.43 3.22 11.14
CA ARG A 3 42.02 2.80 9.80
C ARG A 3 40.56 2.38 9.74
N ARG A 4 39.63 3.33 9.96
CA ARG A 4 38.22 3.20 9.48
C ARG A 4 37.30 4.42 9.65
N THR A 5 37.81 5.65 9.65
CA THR A 5 36.93 6.85 9.65
C THR A 5 37.11 7.64 8.38
N LEU A 6 36.62 7.12 7.26
CA LEU A 6 36.42 7.89 6.02
C LEU A 6 35.27 7.28 5.22
N LEU A 7 34.11 7.94 5.25
CA LEU A 7 33.21 8.15 4.11
C LEU A 7 32.07 9.11 4.52
N THR A 8 32.47 10.35 4.75
CA THR A 8 31.95 11.58 4.12
C THR A 8 30.72 11.42 3.20
N SER A 9 29.63 12.06 3.64
CA SER A 9 28.74 12.93 2.87
C SER A 9 28.07 12.41 1.60
N MET A 10 26.75 12.20 1.68
CA MET A 10 25.85 12.63 0.62
C MET A 10 24.81 13.57 1.21
N ALA A 11 25.01 14.85 0.92
CA ALA A 11 24.05 15.90 1.13
C ALA A 11 22.94 15.81 0.06
N ALA A 12 21.72 16.09 0.51
CA ALA A 12 20.70 16.90 -0.13
C ALA A 12 20.20 16.57 -1.55
N ALA A 13 18.89 16.32 -1.64
CA ALA A 13 17.91 16.83 -2.61
C ALA A 13 16.74 15.83 -2.72
N ALA A 14 15.46 16.17 -2.70
CA ALA A 14 14.80 17.48 -2.72
C ALA A 14 13.31 17.33 -2.37
N ALA A 15 12.74 18.50 -2.02
CA ALA A 15 11.34 18.90 -2.18
C ALA A 15 10.30 18.20 -1.28
N GLY A 16 9.40 18.89 -0.61
CA GLY A 16 8.92 20.25 -0.79
C GLY A 16 7.42 20.24 -0.46
N SER A 17 7.03 21.08 0.49
CA SER A 17 5.70 21.55 0.85
C SER A 17 4.45 20.92 0.21
N ALA A 18 3.56 20.43 1.07
CA ALA A 18 2.12 20.76 1.12
C ALA A 18 1.58 20.16 2.45
N CYS A 19 1.51 20.87 3.57
CA CYS A 19 0.54 21.93 3.88
C CYS A 19 -0.87 21.67 3.34
N THR A 20 -1.78 21.35 4.27
CA THR A 20 -3.22 21.67 4.24
C THR A 20 -3.98 21.46 2.93
N ALA A 21 -4.72 20.35 2.84
CA ALA A 21 -5.94 20.27 2.03
C ALA A 21 -7.11 19.85 2.94
N LYS A 22 -7.85 20.87 3.38
CA LYS A 22 -9.19 20.74 3.94
C LYS A 22 -10.14 20.76 2.74
N ASP A 23 -10.46 19.60 2.21
CA ASP A 23 -11.60 19.44 1.32
C ASP A 23 -12.74 18.84 2.13
N ALA A 24 -13.75 19.69 2.35
CA ALA A 24 -15.05 19.32 2.87
C ALA A 24 -15.99 19.24 1.67
N GLY A 25 -16.45 18.04 1.31
CA GLY A 25 -17.40 17.90 0.20
C GLY A 25 -17.85 16.48 -0.11
N SER A 26 -18.86 16.02 0.62
CA SER A 26 -19.73 14.87 0.30
C SER A 26 -19.13 13.46 0.35
N GLY A 27 -19.04 12.93 1.58
CA GLY A 27 -19.06 11.49 1.81
C GLY A 27 -18.35 11.00 3.06
N SER A 28 -18.41 11.69 4.21
CA SER A 28 -17.60 11.35 5.40
C SER A 28 -16.18 10.96 4.99
N ASP A 29 -15.45 11.96 4.47
CA ASP A 29 -14.04 11.86 4.14
C ASP A 29 -13.30 11.11 5.23
N LYS A 30 -12.99 9.85 4.94
CA LYS A 30 -12.17 9.00 5.78
C LYS A 30 -10.73 9.47 5.58
N THR A 31 -10.41 10.64 6.12
CA THR A 31 -9.09 11.27 5.98
C THR A 31 -8.01 10.30 6.43
N GLY A 32 -6.91 10.23 5.67
CA GLY A 32 -5.75 9.41 6.04
C GLY A 32 -5.90 7.90 5.85
N ARG A 33 -6.72 7.44 4.88
CA ARG A 33 -6.75 6.01 4.52
C ARG A 33 -5.33 5.51 4.22
N PRO A 34 -4.85 4.47 4.91
CA PRO A 34 -3.54 3.92 4.58
C PRO A 34 -3.56 3.25 3.19
N THR A 35 -2.43 3.31 2.50
CA THR A 35 -2.30 2.81 1.13
C THR A 35 -2.46 1.30 1.04
N LEU A 36 -3.06 0.82 -0.05
CA LEU A 36 -3.09 -0.60 -0.42
C LEU A 36 -1.65 -1.11 -0.63
N ALA A 37 -1.23 -2.06 0.21
CA ALA A 37 0.07 -2.71 0.05
C ALA A 37 -0.09 -4.10 -0.57
N ILE A 38 0.76 -4.41 -1.54
CA ILE A 38 0.85 -5.71 -2.21
C ILE A 38 2.30 -6.16 -2.08
N GLU A 39 2.53 -7.19 -1.28
CA GLU A 39 3.85 -7.69 -0.92
C GLU A 39 4.02 -9.08 -1.53
N SER A 40 5.16 -9.37 -2.16
CA SER A 40 5.43 -10.72 -2.69
C SER A 40 5.65 -11.70 -1.54
N ASP A 41 4.96 -12.84 -1.58
CA ASP A 41 5.02 -13.92 -0.57
C ASP A 41 5.60 -15.23 -1.19
N GLY A 42 6.08 -15.15 -2.43
CA GLY A 42 6.67 -16.24 -3.18
C GLY A 42 6.32 -16.20 -4.67
N PRO A 43 6.81 -17.15 -5.47
CA PRO A 43 6.55 -17.19 -6.91
C PRO A 43 5.03 -17.20 -7.19
N GLY A 44 4.56 -16.16 -7.88
CA GLY A 44 3.14 -16.01 -8.24
C GLY A 44 2.20 -15.86 -7.04
N ARG A 45 2.68 -15.49 -5.85
CA ARG A 45 1.86 -15.31 -4.64
C ARG A 45 2.15 -13.97 -3.98
N TRP A 46 1.10 -13.31 -3.52
CA TRP A 46 1.19 -12.01 -2.87
C TRP A 46 0.32 -11.96 -1.63
N ARG A 47 0.82 -11.24 -0.62
CA ARG A 47 0.04 -10.79 0.51
C ARG A 47 -0.50 -9.40 0.21
N VAL A 48 -1.81 -9.22 0.38
CA VAL A 48 -2.50 -7.95 0.14
C VAL A 48 -2.99 -7.39 1.47
N ARG A 49 -2.63 -6.14 1.75
CA ARG A 49 -3.11 -5.39 2.92
C ARG A 49 -3.99 -4.24 2.46
N SER A 50 -5.29 -4.44 2.62
CA SER A 50 -6.32 -3.43 2.41
C SER A 50 -6.79 -2.85 3.75
N TRP A 51 -7.61 -1.81 3.69
CA TRP A 51 -8.05 -1.09 4.89
C TRP A 51 -9.55 -0.84 4.84
N ALA A 52 -10.22 -1.08 5.96
CA ALA A 52 -11.63 -0.77 6.13
C ALA A 52 -11.85 0.13 7.34
N TRP A 53 -12.77 1.07 7.20
CA TRP A 53 -13.19 1.93 8.30
C TRP A 53 -14.21 1.18 9.17
N ARG A 54 -13.88 1.00 10.44
CA ARG A 54 -14.75 0.42 11.47
C ARG A 54 -14.44 1.11 12.80
N GLU A 55 -15.43 1.29 13.65
CA GLU A 55 -15.22 1.83 15.02
C GLU A 55 -14.41 3.14 15.04
N ASN A 56 -14.67 4.03 14.07
CA ASN A 56 -13.94 5.30 13.88
C ASN A 56 -12.42 5.16 13.68
N ALA A 57 -11.95 4.01 13.22
CA ALA A 57 -10.56 3.75 12.91
C ALA A 57 -10.37 2.95 11.61
N TRP A 58 -9.15 3.02 11.06
CA TRP A 58 -8.73 2.18 9.94
C TRP A 58 -8.25 0.83 10.44
N HIS A 59 -8.97 -0.24 10.08
CA HIS A 59 -8.59 -1.61 10.40
C HIS A 59 -8.00 -2.30 9.17
N PRO A 60 -6.85 -2.99 9.32
CA PRO A 60 -6.27 -3.73 8.22
C PRO A 60 -7.12 -4.95 7.90
N ARG A 61 -7.23 -5.26 6.62
CA ARG A 61 -7.82 -6.48 6.09
C ARG A 61 -6.77 -7.18 5.23
N ILE A 62 -6.38 -8.37 5.66
CA ILE A 62 -5.34 -9.15 5.01
C ILE A 62 -6.01 -10.16 4.08
N ALA A 63 -5.72 -10.02 2.80
CA ALA A 63 -6.08 -10.97 1.77
C ALA A 63 -4.81 -11.58 1.16
N ARG A 64 -4.98 -12.66 0.41
CA ARG A 64 -3.93 -13.28 -0.39
C ARG A 64 -4.31 -13.23 -1.86
N ALA A 65 -3.33 -12.99 -2.71
CA ALA A 65 -3.49 -13.11 -4.15
C ALA A 65 -2.55 -14.18 -4.68
N ALA A 66 -3.00 -14.95 -5.67
CA ALA A 66 -2.20 -15.96 -6.33
C ALA A 66 -2.42 -15.89 -7.85
N ARG A 67 -1.36 -16.13 -8.61
CA ARG A 67 -1.43 -16.30 -10.05
C ARG A 67 -1.81 -17.74 -10.33
N THR A 68 -2.88 -17.89 -11.09
CA THR A 68 -3.44 -19.16 -11.55
C THR A 68 -3.37 -19.21 -13.08
N GLY A 69 -3.69 -20.36 -13.67
CA GLY A 69 -3.79 -20.49 -15.14
C GLY A 69 -4.87 -19.60 -15.76
N ALA A 70 -5.84 -19.12 -14.97
CA ALA A 70 -6.93 -18.24 -15.40
C ALA A 70 -6.70 -16.76 -15.10
N GLY A 71 -5.57 -16.39 -14.48
CA GLY A 71 -5.26 -15.01 -14.09
C GLY A 71 -4.98 -14.85 -12.59
N ILE A 72 -5.33 -13.71 -12.02
CA ILE A 72 -5.09 -13.38 -10.60
C ILE A 72 -6.32 -13.72 -9.77
N GLU A 73 -6.19 -14.69 -8.87
CA GLU A 73 -7.19 -15.02 -7.87
C GLU A 73 -6.88 -14.29 -6.56
N VAL A 74 -7.89 -13.68 -5.93
CA VAL A 74 -7.74 -12.99 -4.63
C VAL A 74 -8.68 -13.64 -3.61
N SER A 75 -8.12 -14.17 -2.53
CA SER A 75 -8.82 -14.84 -1.43
C SER A 75 -8.74 -14.04 -0.14
N GLY A 76 -9.80 -14.10 0.67
CA GLY A 76 -9.88 -13.43 1.97
C GLY A 76 -10.53 -12.03 1.96
N PRO A 77 -10.59 -11.37 3.13
CA PRO A 77 -11.27 -10.10 3.31
C PRO A 77 -10.52 -8.97 2.59
N ILE A 78 -11.17 -8.36 1.61
CA ILE A 78 -10.67 -7.20 0.87
C ILE A 78 -11.84 -6.36 0.40
N ASP A 79 -11.65 -5.04 0.32
CA ASP A 79 -12.63 -4.14 -0.29
C ASP A 79 -12.75 -4.39 -1.81
N ALA A 80 -13.94 -4.26 -2.39
CA ALA A 80 -14.15 -4.55 -3.82
C ALA A 80 -13.32 -3.62 -4.73
N ALA A 81 -13.17 -2.34 -4.36
CA ALA A 81 -12.38 -1.40 -5.13
C ALA A 81 -10.87 -1.72 -5.03
N ASP A 82 -10.41 -2.18 -3.87
CA ASP A 82 -9.02 -2.63 -3.70
C ASP A 82 -8.76 -3.93 -4.46
N ARG A 83 -9.71 -4.87 -4.47
CA ARG A 83 -9.62 -6.12 -5.24
C ARG A 83 -9.41 -5.83 -6.73
N ALA A 84 -10.20 -4.93 -7.31
CA ALA A 84 -10.04 -4.53 -8.71
C ALA A 84 -8.63 -3.96 -8.99
N LYS A 85 -8.10 -3.14 -8.08
CA LYS A 85 -6.74 -2.60 -8.18
C LYS A 85 -5.67 -3.68 -8.10
N VAL A 86 -5.83 -4.69 -7.24
CA VAL A 86 -4.91 -5.83 -7.14
C VAL A 86 -4.87 -6.59 -8.46
N VAL A 87 -6.03 -6.93 -9.01
CA VAL A 87 -6.12 -7.65 -10.29
C VAL A 87 -5.51 -6.84 -11.43
N ALA A 88 -5.81 -5.53 -11.51
CA ALA A 88 -5.24 -4.66 -12.53
C ALA A 88 -3.71 -4.53 -12.43
N ARG A 89 -3.15 -4.44 -11.21
CA ARG A 89 -1.70 -4.31 -11.00
C ARG A 89 -0.93 -5.61 -11.23
N LEU A 90 -1.50 -6.75 -10.87
CA LEU A 90 -0.83 -8.05 -10.93
C LEU A 90 -1.15 -8.84 -12.19
N GLY A 91 -2.22 -8.50 -12.90
CA GLY A 91 -2.67 -9.16 -14.13
C GLY A 91 -2.07 -8.59 -15.41
N ALA A 92 -1.34 -7.47 -15.32
CA ALA A 92 -0.53 -6.93 -16.40
C ALA A 92 0.71 -7.81 -16.69
#